data_AF-A0A137P6Z0-F1
#
_entry.id   AF-A0A137P6Z0-F1
#
_cell.length_a   1.000
_cell.length_b   1.000
_cell.length_c   1.000
_cell.angle_alpha   90.00
_cell.angle_beta   90.00
_cell.angle_gamma   90.00
#
_symmetry.space_group_name_H-M   'P 1'
#
loop_
_entity.id
_entity.type
_entity.pdbx_description
1 polymer ?
#
loop_
_entity_poly.entity_id
_entity_poly.type
_entity_poly.pdbx_seq_one_letter_code
_entity_poly.pdbx_strand_id
1 'polypeptide(L)'
;MTVKKLDIKNQLSKKIDNQLKKANKKQSKLSQLPALLKSLDEPISCWLMKAEPDTRIVKGKDVKFSIDDLISSEDQTTSWEGVRNFEARNFLQNYIKQDHQVLFYHSNCKTPGIAGLAKVVKEGYPDESAFDAKHPYYDAKSESENPKWFAVDVQFVRKFDNLISLKSLKEYQKEYKALNNMVLFSRAQLSVQPVTQSQLEAILEIEGKQKE
;
A
#
# COMPACT_ATOMS: atom_id res chain seq x y z
N MET A 1 -50.76 -14.61 -15.50
CA MET A 1 -49.27 -14.56 -15.54
C MET A 1 -48.67 -13.32 -14.84
N THR A 2 -49.46 -12.52 -14.12
CA THR A 2 -49.04 -11.18 -13.67
C THR A 2 -48.43 -11.18 -12.26
N VAL A 3 -48.89 -12.07 -11.37
CA VAL A 3 -48.47 -12.13 -9.96
C VAL A 3 -47.02 -12.63 -9.80
N LYS A 4 -46.62 -13.67 -10.54
CA LYS A 4 -45.23 -14.21 -10.50
C LYS A 4 -44.18 -13.19 -10.98
N LYS A 5 -44.51 -12.32 -11.95
CA LYS A 5 -43.58 -11.28 -12.45
C LYS A 5 -43.37 -10.16 -11.43
N LEU A 6 -44.39 -9.83 -10.63
CA LEU A 6 -44.31 -8.80 -9.59
C LEU A 6 -43.44 -9.26 -8.40
N ASP A 7 -43.56 -10.53 -8.04
CA ASP A 7 -42.81 -11.12 -6.93
C ASP A 7 -41.31 -11.23 -7.23
N ILE A 8 -40.95 -11.61 -8.47
CA ILE A 8 -39.56 -11.65 -8.94
C ILE A 8 -38.93 -10.24 -8.95
N LYS A 9 -39.66 -9.21 -9.39
CA LYS A 9 -39.18 -7.82 -9.35
C LYS A 9 -38.91 -7.34 -7.92
N ASN A 10 -39.79 -7.68 -6.98
CA ASN A 10 -39.63 -7.31 -5.57
C ASN A 10 -38.43 -8.03 -4.91
N GLN A 11 -38.19 -9.29 -5.23
CA GLN A 11 -37.03 -10.03 -4.72
C GLN A 11 -35.71 -9.49 -5.30
N LEU A 12 -35.69 -9.14 -6.60
CA LEU A 12 -34.52 -8.57 -7.25
C LEU A 12 -34.19 -7.18 -6.69
N SER A 13 -35.21 -6.34 -6.46
CA SER A 13 -35.07 -5.02 -5.82
C SER A 13 -34.46 -5.13 -4.41
N LYS A 14 -34.99 -6.01 -3.56
CA LYS A 14 -34.45 -6.27 -2.21
C LYS A 14 -32.99 -6.77 -2.23
N LYS A 15 -32.62 -7.56 -3.24
CA LYS A 15 -31.25 -8.06 -3.40
C LYS A 15 -30.30 -6.94 -3.79
N ILE A 16 -30.72 -6.06 -4.70
CA ILE A 16 -29.96 -4.87 -5.13
C ILE A 16 -29.79 -3.91 -3.95
N ASP A 17 -30.85 -3.63 -3.19
CA ASP A 17 -30.78 -2.75 -2.01
C ASP A 17 -29.84 -3.29 -0.93
N ASN A 18 -29.83 -4.61 -0.71
CA ASN A 18 -28.91 -5.23 0.23
C ASN A 18 -27.46 -5.20 -0.27
N GLN A 19 -27.23 -5.31 -1.59
CA GLN A 19 -25.91 -5.15 -2.17
C GLN A 19 -25.42 -3.70 -2.09
N LEU A 20 -26.30 -2.72 -2.35
CA LEU A 20 -26.01 -1.29 -2.21
C LEU A 20 -25.73 -0.91 -0.75
N LYS A 21 -26.50 -1.43 0.22
CA LYS A 21 -26.24 -1.22 1.65
C LYS A 21 -24.91 -1.83 2.09
N LYS A 22 -24.55 -3.02 1.61
CA LYS A 22 -23.24 -3.64 1.88
C LYS A 22 -22.09 -2.85 1.23
N ALA A 23 -22.28 -2.36 0.00
CA ALA A 23 -21.31 -1.52 -0.69
C ALA A 23 -21.10 -0.19 0.05
N ASN A 24 -22.18 0.48 0.46
CA ASN A 24 -22.14 1.72 1.23
C ASN A 24 -21.49 1.54 2.61
N LYS A 25 -21.75 0.43 3.32
CA LYS A 25 -21.09 0.13 4.60
C LYS A 25 -19.60 -0.16 4.46
N LYS A 26 -19.20 -0.79 3.35
CA LYS A 26 -17.79 -0.99 3.00
C LYS A 26 -17.14 0.36 2.67
N GLN A 27 -17.81 1.17 1.86
CA GLN A 27 -17.35 2.50 1.44
C GLN A 27 -17.24 3.51 2.59
N SER A 28 -18.14 3.46 3.58
CA SER A 28 -18.08 4.31 4.78
C SER A 28 -16.94 3.94 5.74
N LYS A 29 -16.57 2.65 5.80
CA LYS A 29 -15.38 2.21 6.56
C LYS A 29 -14.08 2.58 5.83
N LEU A 30 -14.13 2.69 4.50
CA LEU A 30 -13.01 3.09 3.66
C LEU A 30 -12.67 4.59 3.81
N SER A 31 -13.64 5.50 3.86
CA SER A 31 -13.37 6.95 4.04
C SER A 31 -12.81 7.34 5.42
N GLN A 32 -12.61 6.36 6.30
CA GLN A 32 -12.21 6.53 7.70
C GLN A 32 -10.85 5.91 8.02
N LEU A 33 -10.01 5.57 7.03
CA LEU A 33 -8.72 4.90 7.31
C LEU A 33 -7.86 5.62 8.37
N PRO A 34 -7.75 6.96 8.39
CA PRO A 34 -7.08 7.68 9.48
C PRO A 34 -7.76 7.58 10.85
N ALA A 35 -9.10 7.50 10.89
CA ALA A 35 -9.85 7.29 12.12
C ALA A 35 -9.77 5.83 12.60
N LEU A 36 -9.71 4.88 11.67
CA LEU A 36 -9.47 3.46 11.94
C LEU A 36 -8.09 3.28 12.56
N LEU A 37 -7.04 3.89 11.99
CA LEU A 37 -5.69 3.84 12.55
C LEU A 37 -5.63 4.36 13.99
N LYS A 38 -6.40 5.39 14.32
CA LYS A 38 -6.51 5.94 15.68
C LYS A 38 -7.33 5.07 16.63
N SER A 39 -8.15 4.16 16.10
CA SER A 39 -9.05 3.30 16.87
C SER A 39 -8.59 1.84 16.94
N LEU A 40 -7.39 1.51 16.45
CA LEU A 40 -6.83 0.17 16.60
C LEU A 40 -6.31 0.02 18.03
N ASP A 41 -6.63 -1.12 18.65
CA ASP A 41 -6.16 -1.44 20.00
C ASP A 41 -4.63 -1.59 20.05
N GLU A 42 -4.01 -1.98 18.94
CA GLU A 42 -2.56 -2.07 18.76
C GLU A 42 -2.08 -1.02 17.75
N PRO A 43 -1.01 -0.25 18.06
CA PRO A 43 -0.47 0.74 17.15
C PRO A 43 0.10 0.08 15.88
N ILE A 44 -0.14 0.70 14.72
CA ILE A 44 0.46 0.22 13.47
C ILE A 44 1.97 0.46 13.50
N SER A 45 2.73 -0.62 13.52
CA SER A 45 4.20 -0.63 13.37
C SER A 45 4.67 -1.12 12.00
N CYS A 46 3.74 -1.52 11.11
CA CYS A 46 4.06 -2.07 9.79
C CYS A 46 3.29 -1.37 8.66
N TRP A 47 3.98 -1.19 7.53
CA TRP A 47 3.44 -0.58 6.32
C TRP A 47 3.74 -1.43 5.09
N LEU A 48 2.90 -1.33 4.07
CA LEU A 48 3.17 -1.84 2.73
C LEU A 48 3.45 -0.65 1.83
N MET A 49 4.61 -0.65 1.17
CA MET A 49 5.07 0.44 0.31
C MET A 49 5.37 -0.11 -1.08
N LYS A 50 4.75 0.50 -2.08
CA LYS A 50 4.81 0.03 -3.48
C LYS A 50 5.89 0.76 -4.27
N ALA A 51 6.74 0.00 -4.93
CA ALA A 51 7.70 0.46 -5.92
C ALA A 51 7.55 -0.35 -7.22
N GLU A 52 8.10 0.12 -8.33
CA GLU A 52 7.94 -0.51 -9.63
C GLU A 52 9.26 -1.13 -10.07
N PRO A 53 9.39 -2.47 -10.17
CA PRO A 53 10.66 -3.10 -10.48
C PRO A 53 11.00 -3.10 -11.98
N ASP A 54 10.02 -2.81 -12.84
CA ASP A 54 10.18 -2.77 -14.30
C ASP A 54 10.27 -1.32 -14.78
N THR A 55 10.93 -1.09 -15.92
CA THR A 55 11.07 0.25 -16.53
C THR A 55 9.71 0.89 -16.80
N ARG A 56 9.56 2.13 -16.33
CA ARG A 56 8.44 3.01 -16.68
C ARG A 56 8.93 4.44 -16.79
N ILE A 57 8.67 5.06 -17.93
CA ILE A 57 9.11 6.44 -18.17
C ILE A 57 8.05 7.43 -17.68
N VAL A 58 8.45 8.34 -16.80
CA VAL A 58 7.65 9.49 -16.33
C VAL A 58 8.41 10.76 -16.66
N LYS A 59 7.80 11.66 -17.44
CA LYS A 59 8.43 12.92 -17.89
C LYS A 59 9.87 12.73 -18.44
N GLY A 60 10.10 11.65 -19.18
CA GLY A 60 11.41 11.35 -19.79
C GLY A 60 12.45 10.71 -18.87
N LYS A 61 12.10 10.39 -17.62
CA LYS A 61 12.97 9.68 -16.68
C LYS A 61 12.40 8.31 -16.32
N ASP A 62 13.25 7.30 -16.24
CA ASP A 62 12.84 5.99 -15.73
C ASP A 62 12.64 6.07 -14.21
N VAL A 63 11.53 5.54 -13.72
CA VAL A 63 11.18 5.51 -12.29
C VAL A 63 11.22 4.11 -11.70
N LYS A 64 11.85 3.17 -12.42
CA LYS A 64 12.13 1.82 -11.93
C LYS A 64 12.88 1.86 -10.60
N PHE A 65 12.38 1.12 -9.63
CA PHE A 65 13.04 0.84 -8.36
C PHE A 65 12.53 -0.49 -7.78
N SER A 66 13.41 -1.49 -7.75
CA SER A 66 13.17 -2.82 -7.20
C SER A 66 13.80 -2.98 -5.82
N ILE A 67 13.59 -4.15 -5.19
CA ILE A 67 14.25 -4.43 -3.91
C ILE A 67 15.76 -4.63 -4.09
N ASP A 68 16.19 -5.08 -5.28
CA ASP A 68 17.60 -5.26 -5.60
C ASP A 68 18.29 -3.90 -5.80
N ASP A 69 17.55 -2.90 -6.29
CA ASP A 69 18.04 -1.51 -6.35
C ASP A 69 18.21 -0.94 -4.93
N LEU A 70 17.30 -1.25 -4.00
CA LEU A 70 17.45 -0.90 -2.58
C LEU A 70 18.68 -1.58 -1.95
N ILE A 71 18.89 -2.87 -2.19
CA ILE A 71 20.08 -3.61 -1.72
C ILE A 71 21.37 -2.98 -2.23
N SER A 72 21.35 -2.47 -3.46
CA SER A 72 22.50 -1.86 -4.14
C SER A 72 22.69 -0.38 -3.80
N SER A 73 21.75 0.23 -3.08
CA SER A 73 21.82 1.63 -2.65
C SER A 73 22.89 1.82 -1.57
N GLU A 74 23.40 3.04 -1.42
CA GLU A 74 24.32 3.39 -0.34
C GLU A 74 23.70 3.08 1.02
N ASP A 75 24.45 2.40 1.89
CA ASP A 75 23.98 1.86 3.19
C ASP A 75 22.67 1.06 3.10
N GLN A 76 22.39 0.49 1.92
CA GLN A 76 21.14 -0.19 1.57
C GLN A 76 19.89 0.64 1.90
N THR A 77 20.03 1.97 1.79
CA THR A 77 19.05 2.95 2.23
C THR A 77 18.65 3.87 1.06
N THR A 78 17.38 4.23 0.99
CA THR A 78 16.89 5.19 0.00
C THR A 78 15.81 6.09 0.59
N SER A 79 15.69 7.30 0.04
CA SER A 79 14.50 8.12 0.21
C SER A 79 13.32 7.48 -0.52
N TRP A 80 12.17 7.38 0.15
CA TRP A 80 10.90 6.96 -0.42
C TRP A 80 10.13 8.15 -1.01
N GLU A 81 10.76 8.79 -1.98
CA GLU A 81 10.25 9.99 -2.66
C GLU A 81 9.14 9.69 -3.68
N GLY A 82 8.61 10.75 -4.31
CA GLY A 82 7.72 10.63 -5.48
C GLY A 82 6.27 10.28 -5.15
N VAL A 83 5.89 10.19 -3.88
CA VAL A 83 4.50 9.99 -3.47
C VAL A 83 3.68 11.26 -3.74
N ARG A 84 2.73 11.17 -4.68
CA ARG A 84 1.84 12.28 -5.10
C ARG A 84 0.35 12.02 -4.81
N ASN A 85 0.06 11.15 -3.85
CA ASN A 85 -1.28 10.92 -3.33
C ASN A 85 -1.39 11.50 -1.92
N PHE A 86 -2.36 12.39 -1.68
CA PHE A 86 -2.51 13.09 -0.40
C PHE A 86 -2.71 12.16 0.80
N GLU A 87 -3.43 11.05 0.63
CA GLU A 87 -3.64 10.08 1.70
C GLU A 87 -2.36 9.30 2.00
N ALA A 88 -1.64 8.83 0.98
CA ALA A 88 -0.34 8.17 1.14
C ALA A 88 0.68 9.11 1.82
N ARG A 89 0.73 10.36 1.38
CA ARG A 89 1.54 11.41 2.02
C ARG A 89 1.18 11.59 3.48
N ASN A 90 -0.12 11.61 3.83
CA ASN A 90 -0.54 11.74 5.22
C ASN A 90 0.02 10.61 6.09
N PHE A 91 0.10 9.39 5.56
CA PHE A 91 0.73 8.27 6.27
C PHE A 91 2.23 8.48 6.48
N LEU A 92 2.97 8.86 5.44
CA LEU A 92 4.40 9.17 5.52
C LEU A 92 4.69 10.27 6.55
N GLN A 93 3.93 11.36 6.50
CA GLN A 93 4.16 12.54 7.34
C GLN A 93 3.76 12.32 8.81
N ASN A 94 2.60 11.71 9.06
CA ASN A 94 1.97 11.79 10.39
C ASN A 94 1.98 10.47 11.16
N TYR A 95 2.18 9.34 10.50
CA TYR A 95 1.95 8.02 11.11
C TYR A 95 3.15 7.08 11.03
N ILE A 96 3.98 7.19 9.99
CA ILE A 96 5.20 6.40 9.87
C ILE A 96 6.25 6.95 10.84
N LYS A 97 6.83 6.07 11.67
CA LYS A 97 7.87 6.38 12.64
C LYS A 97 9.12 5.55 12.40
N GLN A 98 10.22 5.98 13.02
CA GLN A 98 11.47 5.25 12.96
C GLN A 98 11.27 3.80 13.44
N ASP A 99 12.02 2.88 12.84
CA ASP A 99 11.99 1.44 13.09
C ASP A 99 10.68 0.71 12.72
N HIS A 100 9.68 1.42 12.17
CA HIS A 100 8.52 0.74 11.58
C HIS A 100 8.94 -0.16 10.41
N GLN A 101 8.33 -1.34 10.34
CA GLN A 101 8.59 -2.31 9.28
C GLN A 101 7.88 -1.93 7.99
N VAL A 102 8.51 -2.31 6.87
CA VAL A 102 8.00 -2.06 5.52
C VAL A 102 8.00 -3.37 4.73
N LEU A 103 6.81 -3.81 4.31
CA LEU A 103 6.65 -4.80 3.25
C LEU A 103 6.91 -4.11 1.91
N PHE A 104 8.07 -4.41 1.31
CA PHE A 104 8.46 -3.87 0.01
C PHE A 104 7.68 -4.58 -1.09
N TYR A 105 6.76 -3.87 -1.73
CA TYR A 105 5.84 -4.43 -2.70
C TYR A 105 6.21 -4.02 -4.13
N HIS A 106 6.48 -5.00 -4.99
CA HIS A 106 6.64 -4.82 -6.42
C HIS A 106 5.28 -4.63 -7.08
N SER A 107 5.07 -3.47 -7.67
CA SER A 107 3.83 -3.05 -8.33
C SER A 107 4.05 -2.75 -9.81
N ASN A 108 2.96 -2.70 -10.58
CA ASN A 108 2.99 -2.37 -12.01
C ASN A 108 4.00 -3.18 -12.85
N CYS A 109 4.20 -4.44 -12.50
CA CYS A 109 5.09 -5.36 -13.19
C CYS A 109 4.34 -6.63 -13.59
N LYS A 110 5.00 -7.49 -14.38
CA LYS A 110 4.41 -8.77 -14.84
C LYS A 110 3.91 -9.65 -13.68
N THR A 111 4.60 -9.63 -12.55
CA THR A 111 4.25 -10.43 -11.36
C THR A 111 4.33 -9.56 -10.12
N PRO A 112 3.24 -8.86 -9.75
CA PRO A 112 3.24 -7.99 -8.59
C PRO A 112 3.15 -8.81 -7.29
N GLY A 113 3.79 -8.36 -6.23
CA GLY A 113 3.86 -9.10 -4.97
C GLY A 113 4.79 -8.47 -3.94
N ILE A 114 4.89 -9.10 -2.77
CA ILE A 114 5.81 -8.68 -1.71
C ILE A 114 7.17 -9.34 -1.96
N ALA A 115 8.20 -8.53 -2.11
CA ALA A 115 9.55 -8.96 -2.45
C ALA A 115 10.50 -9.07 -1.24
N GLY A 116 10.14 -8.43 -0.13
CA GLY A 116 10.94 -8.51 1.09
C GLY A 116 10.54 -7.49 2.15
N LEU A 117 11.43 -7.29 3.10
CA LEU A 117 11.31 -6.37 4.21
C LEU A 117 12.36 -5.27 4.14
N ALA A 118 11.91 -4.08 4.50
CA ALA A 118 12.71 -2.92 4.85
C ALA A 118 12.24 -2.38 6.21
N LYS A 119 12.94 -1.38 6.73
CA LYS A 119 12.53 -0.62 7.92
C LYS A 119 12.71 0.87 7.68
N VAL A 120 11.95 1.69 8.39
CA VAL A 120 12.09 3.14 8.34
C VAL A 120 13.26 3.58 9.20
N VAL A 121 14.19 4.35 8.63
CA VAL A 121 15.37 4.88 9.34
C VAL A 121 15.33 6.40 9.50
N LYS A 122 14.41 7.09 8.81
CA LYS A 122 14.12 8.52 9.00
C LYS A 122 12.62 8.77 8.83
N GLU A 123 12.02 9.44 9.82
CA GLU A 123 10.59 9.82 9.79
C GLU A 123 10.26 10.86 8.72
N GLY A 124 8.97 11.16 8.55
CA GLY A 124 8.47 12.08 7.52
C GLY A 124 9.20 13.42 7.45
N TYR A 125 9.80 13.71 6.30
CA TYR A 125 10.44 14.99 5.98
C TYR A 125 10.01 15.48 4.58
N PRO A 126 10.18 16.78 4.23
CA PRO A 126 9.81 17.31 2.93
C PRO A 126 10.44 16.53 1.76
N ASP A 127 9.65 16.17 0.76
CA ASP A 127 10.14 15.47 -0.43
C ASP A 127 10.82 16.47 -1.38
N GLU A 128 12.15 16.53 -1.34
CA GLU A 128 12.98 17.42 -2.17
C GLU A 128 12.74 17.26 -3.68
N SER A 129 12.33 16.05 -4.10
CA SER A 129 12.01 15.74 -5.50
C SER A 129 10.79 16.51 -6.03
N ALA A 130 9.99 17.10 -5.13
CA ALA A 130 8.89 17.98 -5.50
C ALA A 130 9.37 19.37 -5.95
N PHE A 131 10.57 19.79 -5.57
CA PHE A 131 11.13 21.13 -5.85
C PHE A 131 12.06 21.15 -7.08
N ASP A 132 12.62 20.01 -7.48
CA ASP A 132 13.46 19.92 -8.68
C ASP A 132 12.62 19.87 -9.96
N ALA A 133 12.65 20.94 -10.76
CA ALA A 133 11.94 21.06 -12.04
C ALA A 133 12.30 19.97 -13.07
N LYS A 134 13.46 19.32 -12.93
CA LYS A 134 13.88 18.21 -13.80
C LYS A 134 13.39 16.86 -13.29
N HIS A 135 12.85 16.77 -12.07
CA HIS A 135 12.41 15.51 -11.48
C HIS A 135 11.07 15.03 -12.09
N PRO A 136 10.86 13.72 -12.33
CA PRO A 136 9.57 13.21 -12.80
C PRO A 136 8.41 13.64 -11.90
N TYR A 137 8.67 13.77 -10.61
CA TYR A 137 7.67 14.09 -9.60
C TYR A 137 7.68 15.57 -9.15
N TYR A 138 8.31 16.46 -9.92
CA TYR A 138 8.20 17.92 -9.70
C TYR A 138 6.74 18.38 -9.58
N ASP A 139 6.47 19.22 -8.59
CA ASP A 139 5.21 19.94 -8.41
C ASP A 139 5.47 21.43 -8.24
N ALA A 140 5.20 22.21 -9.29
CA ALA A 140 5.38 23.66 -9.31
C ALA A 140 4.55 24.42 -8.25
N LYS A 141 3.60 23.75 -7.58
CA LYS A 141 2.80 24.34 -6.52
C LYS A 141 3.28 23.91 -5.12
N SER A 142 4.35 23.14 -4.99
CA SER A 142 4.96 22.79 -3.71
C SER A 142 6.07 23.78 -3.41
N GLU A 143 5.97 24.48 -2.29
CA GLU A 143 6.92 25.52 -1.87
C GLU A 143 7.75 24.99 -0.71
N SER A 144 9.02 25.41 -0.60
CA SER A 144 9.92 24.94 0.46
C SER A 144 9.46 25.39 1.85
N GLU A 145 8.83 26.58 1.99
CA GLU A 145 8.30 27.03 3.28
C GLU A 145 7.02 26.26 3.70
N ASN A 146 6.30 25.68 2.74
CA ASN A 146 5.08 24.92 2.99
C ASN A 146 4.99 23.68 2.06
N PRO A 147 5.81 22.66 2.32
CA PRO A 147 5.94 21.49 1.45
C PRO A 147 4.63 20.73 1.35
N LYS A 148 4.21 20.43 0.13
CA LYS A 148 3.01 19.61 -0.11
C LYS A 148 3.26 18.12 0.05
N TRP A 149 4.50 17.69 -0.18
CA TRP A 149 4.89 16.30 -0.31
C TRP A 149 5.97 15.95 0.70
N PHE A 150 5.91 14.71 1.18
CA PHE A 150 6.78 14.20 2.23
C PHE A 150 7.30 12.83 1.81
N ALA A 151 8.52 12.52 2.23
CA ALA A 151 9.20 11.25 2.07
C ALA A 151 9.66 10.73 3.45
N VAL A 152 10.10 9.48 3.48
CA VAL A 152 10.78 8.84 4.62
C VAL A 152 12.01 8.14 4.07
N ASP A 153 13.02 7.85 4.89
CA ASP A 153 14.10 6.97 4.45
C ASP A 153 13.81 5.54 4.90
N VAL A 154 14.01 4.59 3.99
CA VAL A 154 13.88 3.16 4.29
C VAL A 154 15.21 2.47 4.04
N GLN A 155 15.55 1.55 4.93
CA GLN A 155 16.73 0.69 4.84
C GLN A 155 16.30 -0.76 4.64
N PHE A 156 17.01 -1.47 3.76
CA PHE A 156 16.85 -2.89 3.55
C PHE A 156 16.97 -3.68 4.87
N VAL A 157 16.14 -4.72 5.02
CA VAL A 157 16.25 -5.69 6.13
C VAL A 157 16.58 -7.06 5.58
N ARG A 158 15.71 -7.58 4.69
CA ARG A 158 15.95 -8.87 4.01
C ARG A 158 15.07 -9.02 2.78
N LYS A 159 15.55 -9.75 1.78
CA LYS A 159 14.78 -10.17 0.62
C LYS A 159 14.06 -11.49 0.94
N PHE A 160 12.88 -11.70 0.40
CA PHE A 160 12.22 -13.01 0.46
C PHE A 160 12.80 -13.93 -0.60
N ASP A 161 12.97 -15.21 -0.28
CA ASP A 161 13.49 -16.20 -1.22
C ASP A 161 12.55 -16.35 -2.43
N ASN A 162 11.25 -16.30 -2.16
CA ASN A 162 10.19 -16.30 -3.16
C ASN A 162 9.30 -15.06 -3.01
N LEU A 163 8.94 -14.45 -4.15
CA LEU A 163 7.98 -13.35 -4.19
C LEU A 163 6.60 -13.86 -3.77
N ILE A 164 6.01 -13.27 -2.73
CA ILE A 164 4.62 -13.55 -2.36
C ILE A 164 3.72 -12.76 -3.31
N SER A 165 3.33 -13.39 -4.42
CA SER A 165 2.56 -12.73 -5.47
C SER A 165 1.18 -12.25 -4.99
N LEU A 166 0.64 -11.20 -5.62
CA LEU A 166 -0.73 -10.73 -5.39
C LEU A 166 -1.76 -11.84 -5.59
N LYS A 167 -1.51 -12.75 -6.54
CA LYS A 167 -2.35 -13.92 -6.79
C LYS A 167 -2.33 -14.85 -5.57
N SER A 168 -1.13 -15.20 -5.09
CA SER A 168 -0.95 -16.03 -3.89
C SER A 168 -1.60 -15.38 -2.67
N LEU A 169 -1.39 -14.09 -2.44
CA LEU A 169 -2.02 -13.35 -1.34
C LEU A 169 -3.56 -13.45 -1.36
N LYS A 170 -4.19 -13.38 -2.54
CA LYS A 170 -5.64 -13.57 -2.69
C LYS A 170 -6.09 -15.01 -2.43
N GLU A 171 -5.29 -15.99 -2.83
CA GLU A 171 -5.58 -17.40 -2.57
C GLU A 171 -5.52 -17.71 -1.07
N TYR A 172 -4.50 -17.19 -0.39
CA TYR A 172 -4.30 -17.33 1.05
C TYR A 172 -5.38 -16.65 1.91
N GLN A 173 -6.21 -15.74 1.38
CA GLN A 173 -7.37 -15.19 2.10
C GLN A 173 -8.37 -16.27 2.59
N LYS A 174 -8.36 -17.45 1.95
CA LYS A 174 -9.19 -18.60 2.37
C LYS A 174 -8.71 -19.18 3.70
N GLU A 175 -7.40 -19.26 3.89
CA GLU A 175 -6.72 -19.81 5.07
C GLU A 175 -6.51 -18.73 6.14
N TYR A 176 -5.99 -17.58 5.74
CA TYR A 176 -5.64 -16.46 6.62
C TYR A 176 -6.70 -15.36 6.57
N LYS A 177 -7.66 -15.42 7.50
CA LYS A 177 -8.75 -14.43 7.56
C LYS A 177 -8.27 -13.00 7.81
N ALA A 178 -7.10 -12.81 8.43
CA ALA A 178 -6.48 -11.52 8.64
C ALA A 178 -6.24 -10.74 7.33
N LEU A 179 -5.97 -11.46 6.22
CA LEU A 179 -5.72 -10.86 4.91
C LEU A 179 -6.98 -10.27 4.25
N ASN A 180 -8.18 -10.68 4.66
CA ASN A 180 -9.43 -10.27 3.98
C ASN A 180 -9.63 -8.74 3.93
N ASN A 181 -9.10 -8.03 4.91
CA ASN A 181 -9.28 -6.59 5.07
C ASN A 181 -8.01 -5.79 4.78
N MET A 182 -6.99 -6.38 4.14
CA MET A 182 -5.83 -5.60 3.72
C MET A 182 -6.25 -4.49 2.76
N VAL A 183 -5.67 -3.32 2.97
CA VAL A 183 -5.86 -2.14 2.12
C VAL A 183 -5.43 -2.44 0.67
N LEU A 184 -4.46 -3.34 0.49
CA LEU A 184 -3.95 -3.81 -0.81
C LEU A 184 -5.05 -4.22 -1.78
N PHE A 185 -6.08 -4.92 -1.29
CA PHE A 185 -7.15 -5.46 -2.14
C PHE A 185 -8.28 -4.47 -2.44
N SER A 186 -8.44 -3.45 -1.59
CA SER A 186 -9.55 -2.50 -1.69
C SER A 186 -9.13 -1.15 -2.27
N ARG A 187 -7.85 -0.78 -2.17
CA ARG A 187 -7.28 0.49 -2.63
C ARG A 187 -6.01 0.27 -3.43
N ALA A 188 -6.16 -0.24 -4.64
CA ALA A 188 -5.04 -0.56 -5.53
C ALA A 188 -4.13 0.65 -5.82
N GLN A 189 -4.70 1.86 -5.93
CA GLN A 189 -3.98 3.10 -6.24
C GLN A 189 -3.25 3.73 -5.04
N LEU A 190 -3.52 3.28 -3.81
CA LEU A 190 -2.85 3.79 -2.62
C LEU A 190 -1.48 3.10 -2.50
N SER A 191 -0.39 3.86 -2.60
CA SER A 191 0.99 3.34 -2.68
C SER A 191 1.64 3.06 -1.32
N VAL A 192 1.18 3.75 -0.27
CA VAL A 192 1.61 3.56 1.12
C VAL A 192 0.39 3.15 1.91
N GLN A 193 0.44 1.98 2.55
CA GLN A 193 -0.72 1.35 3.14
C GLN A 193 -0.41 0.81 4.53
N PRO A 194 -1.30 0.97 5.52
CA PRO A 194 -1.11 0.36 6.82
C PRO A 194 -1.29 -1.14 6.75
N VAL A 195 -0.52 -1.85 7.58
CA VAL A 195 -0.55 -3.31 7.72
C VAL A 195 -0.70 -3.61 9.21
N THR A 196 -1.78 -4.28 9.59
CA THR A 196 -1.98 -4.66 11.00
C THR A 196 -0.99 -5.73 11.40
N GLN A 197 -0.70 -5.84 12.71
CA GLN A 197 0.18 -6.88 13.24
C GLN A 197 -0.23 -8.29 12.78
N SER A 198 -1.52 -8.62 12.86
CA SER A 198 -2.07 -9.88 12.38
C SER A 198 -1.95 -10.11 10.86
N GLN A 199 -1.89 -9.04 10.06
CA GLN A 199 -1.64 -9.15 8.62
C GLN A 199 -0.16 -9.41 8.35
N LEU A 200 0.73 -8.74 9.08
CA LEU A 200 2.17 -8.97 8.99
C LEU A 200 2.51 -10.42 9.38
N GLU A 201 2.02 -10.90 10.52
CA GLU A 201 2.24 -12.28 10.98
C GLU A 201 1.79 -13.31 9.95
N ALA A 202 0.60 -13.14 9.37
CA ALA A 202 0.11 -14.01 8.31
C ALA A 202 1.02 -13.99 7.06
N ILE A 203 1.54 -12.83 6.68
CA ILE A 203 2.46 -12.69 5.54
C ILE A 203 3.80 -13.37 5.82
N LEU A 204 4.33 -13.26 7.04
CA LEU A 204 5.57 -13.94 7.44
C LEU A 204 5.40 -15.45 7.53
N GLU A 205 4.24 -15.95 7.97
CA GLU A 205 3.95 -17.39 7.96
C GLU A 205 3.83 -17.93 6.52
N ILE A 206 3.17 -17.19 5.63
CA ILE A 206 3.10 -17.53 4.20
C ILE A 206 4.50 -17.56 3.58
N GLU A 207 5.36 -16.59 3.92
CA GLU A 207 6.75 -16.59 3.46
C GLU A 207 7.47 -17.87 3.89
N GLY A 208 7.34 -18.27 5.16
CA GLY A 208 7.93 -19.50 5.69
C GLY A 208 7.48 -20.75 4.92
N LYS A 209 6.18 -20.85 4.61
CA LYS A 209 5.61 -21.97 3.83
C LYS A 209 6.08 -22.02 2.37
N GLN A 210 6.57 -20.92 1.81
CA GLN A 210 7.11 -20.89 0.44
C GLN A 210 8.60 -21.25 0.37
N LYS A 211 9.29 -21.41 1.51
CA LYS A 211 10.69 -21.86 1.56
C LYS A 211 10.86 -23.37 1.58
N GLU A 212 9.81 -24.08 2.00
CA GLU A 212 9.71 -25.55 2.01
C GLU A 212 9.34 -26.10 0.62
#